data_AF-A0A7S0PK59-F1
#
_entry.id   AF-A0A7S0PK59-F1
#
_cell.length_a   1.000
_cell.length_b   1.000
_cell.length_c   1.000
_cell.angle_alpha   90.00
_cell.angle_beta   90.00
_cell.angle_gamma   90.00
#
_symmetry.space_group_name_H-M   'P 1'
#
loop_
_entity.id
_entity.type
_entity.pdbx_description
1 polymer ?
#
loop_
_entity_poly.entity_id
_entity_poly.type
_entity_poly.pdbx_seq_one_letter_code
_entity_poly.pdbx_strand_id
1 'polypeptide(L)'
;ARAIVHALFYVYGVAAFLLVVAATGSTIMHIDEFWRTCASAPRTCKELYLYSDADELTDPGPLSELIAARKSTESSREGCDIAEVRWKDSRHCAHLVDERDEYLDALRGFIV
;
A
#
# COMPACT_ATOMS: atom_id res chain seq x y z
N ALA A 1 -9.44 43.90 7.84
CA ALA A 1 -9.32 42.92 6.74
C ALA A 1 -8.32 41.80 7.05
N ARG A 2 -7.02 42.08 7.18
CA ARG A 2 -5.97 41.04 7.40
C ARG A 2 -6.20 40.15 8.63
N ALA A 3 -6.53 40.72 9.79
CA ALA A 3 -6.80 39.95 11.00
C ALA A 3 -7.99 38.96 10.85
N ILE A 4 -9.02 39.37 10.10
CA ILE A 4 -10.21 38.54 9.83
C ILE A 4 -9.83 37.38 8.90
N VAL A 5 -9.05 37.64 7.85
CA VAL A 5 -8.56 36.59 6.94
C VAL A 5 -7.70 35.56 7.67
N HIS A 6 -6.80 36.00 8.55
CA HIS A 6 -6.00 35.09 9.37
C HIS A 6 -6.88 34.26 10.32
N ALA A 7 -7.86 34.88 10.99
CA ALA A 7 -8.78 34.16 11.86
C ALA A 7 -9.57 33.07 11.11
N LEU A 8 -10.08 33.39 9.92
CA LEU A 8 -10.78 32.43 9.07
C LEU A 8 -9.88 31.27 8.62
N PHE A 9 -8.61 31.54 8.28
CA PHE A 9 -7.64 30.50 7.92
C PHE A 9 -7.41 29.51 9.07
N TYR A 10 -7.23 29.99 10.30
CA TYR A 10 -7.04 29.12 11.46
C TYR A 10 -8.31 28.32 11.80
N VAL A 11 -9.49 28.95 11.74
CA VAL A 11 -10.77 28.26 11.97
C VAL A 11 -10.96 27.14 10.96
N TYR A 12 -10.66 27.40 9.68
CA TYR A 12 -10.72 26.37 8.65
C TYR A 12 -9.73 25.24 8.90
N GLY A 13 -8.48 25.56 9.24
CA GLY A 13 -7.46 24.55 9.55
C GLY A 13 -7.86 23.64 10.72
N VAL A 14 -8.43 24.20 11.78
CA VAL A 14 -8.94 23.43 12.93
C VAL A 14 -10.14 22.58 12.53
N ALA A 15 -11.09 23.13 11.78
CA ALA A 15 -12.25 22.38 11.31
C ALA A 15 -11.85 21.20 10.40
N ALA A 16 -10.91 21.42 9.47
CA ALA A 16 -10.38 20.37 8.59
C ALA A 16 -9.63 19.29 9.39
N PHE A 17 -8.81 19.67 10.37
CA PHE A 17 -8.10 18.73 11.24
C PHE A 17 -9.09 17.85 12.04
N LEU A 18 -10.10 18.46 12.66
CA LEU A 18 -11.12 17.74 13.40
C LEU A 18 -11.94 16.82 12.50
N LEU A 19 -12.23 17.25 11.26
CA LEU A 19 -12.94 16.42 10.27
C LEU A 19 -12.12 15.18 9.90
N VAL A 20 -10.81 15.33 9.69
CA VAL A 20 -9.91 14.20 9.43
C VAL A 20 -9.91 13.25 10.62
N VAL A 21 -9.66 13.74 11.84
CA VAL A 21 -9.68 12.89 13.06
C VAL A 21 -11.01 12.15 13.21
N ALA A 22 -12.14 12.83 12.98
CA ALA A 22 -13.46 12.21 13.09
C ALA A 22 -13.72 11.14 12.02
N ALA A 23 -13.21 11.34 10.80
CA ALA A 23 -13.40 10.40 9.70
C ALA A 23 -12.45 9.19 9.77
N THR A 24 -11.21 9.38 10.22
CA THR A 24 -10.16 8.35 10.17
C THR A 24 -9.79 7.78 11.54
N GLY A 25 -10.27 8.35 12.64
CA GLY A 25 -9.95 7.95 14.02
C GLY A 25 -8.54 8.33 14.49
N SER A 26 -7.65 8.74 13.58
CA SER A 26 -6.29 9.21 13.84
C SER A 26 -5.80 10.08 12.70
N THR A 27 -5.00 11.11 13.00
CA THR A 27 -4.21 11.87 12.00
C THR A 27 -2.81 11.29 11.81
N ILE A 28 -2.46 10.26 12.57
CA ILE A 28 -1.18 9.58 12.53
C ILE A 28 -1.36 8.33 11.66
N MET A 29 -0.68 8.31 10.51
CA MET A 29 -0.48 7.05 9.78
C MET A 29 0.46 6.17 10.62
N HIS A 30 -0.09 5.12 11.23
CA HIS A 30 0.70 4.12 11.95
C HIS A 30 1.30 3.11 10.95
N ILE A 31 2.25 3.56 10.14
CA ILE A 31 2.90 2.74 9.10
C ILE A 31 3.49 1.45 9.70
N ASP A 32 4.11 1.53 10.88
CA ASP A 32 4.65 0.35 11.57
C ASP A 32 3.55 -0.65 11.97
N GLU A 33 2.39 -0.16 12.41
CA GLU A 33 1.26 -1.00 12.79
C GLU A 33 0.60 -1.64 11.56
N PHE A 34 0.53 -0.90 10.45
CA PHE A 34 0.13 -1.44 9.16
C PHE A 34 1.02 -2.63 8.77
N TRP A 35 2.34 -2.47 8.76
CA TRP A 35 3.26 -3.55 8.38
C TRP A 35 3.26 -4.71 9.37
N ARG A 36 3.12 -4.46 10.68
CA ARG A 36 2.90 -5.53 11.68
C ARG A 36 1.62 -6.31 11.43
N THR A 37 0.54 -5.61 11.09
CA THR A 37 -0.74 -6.22 10.72
C THR A 37 -0.59 -7.07 9.46
N CYS A 38 0.05 -6.54 8.42
CA CYS A 38 0.35 -7.31 7.21
C CYS A 38 1.22 -8.55 7.51
N ALA A 39 2.25 -8.43 8.34
CA ALA A 39 3.12 -9.55 8.69
C ALA A 39 2.40 -10.65 9.50
N SER A 40 1.42 -10.27 10.32
CA SER A 40 0.65 -11.20 11.17
C SER A 40 -0.66 -11.69 10.56
N ALA A 41 -1.06 -11.14 9.41
CA ALA A 41 -2.27 -11.57 8.72
C ALA A 41 -2.24 -13.08 8.42
N PRO A 42 -3.35 -13.81 8.66
CA PRO A 42 -3.45 -15.22 8.32
C PRO A 42 -3.11 -15.45 6.84
N ARG A 43 -2.29 -16.45 6.56
CA ARG A 43 -1.88 -16.77 5.19
C ARG A 43 -3.00 -17.45 4.44
N THR A 44 -3.34 -16.91 3.27
CA THR A 44 -4.12 -17.63 2.25
C THR A 44 -3.18 -18.54 1.46
N CYS A 45 -3.71 -19.59 0.85
CA CYS A 45 -2.90 -20.53 0.05
C CYS A 45 -2.30 -19.91 -1.23
N LYS A 46 -2.71 -18.71 -1.63
CA LYS A 46 -2.11 -17.98 -2.75
C LYS A 46 -2.05 -16.48 -2.44
N GLU A 47 -0.96 -15.82 -2.82
CA GLU A 47 -0.77 -14.37 -2.70
C GLU A 47 -0.14 -13.80 -3.98
N LEU A 48 -0.64 -12.67 -4.47
CA LEU A 48 -0.08 -11.94 -5.61
C LEU A 48 0.27 -10.52 -5.20
N TYR A 49 1.49 -10.12 -5.51
CA TYR A 49 2.01 -8.77 -5.29
C TYR A 49 2.30 -8.08 -6.61
N LEU A 50 1.74 -6.88 -6.78
CA LEU A 50 1.92 -6.05 -7.97
C LEU A 50 2.40 -4.67 -7.50
N TYR A 51 3.64 -4.29 -7.84
CA TYR A 51 4.22 -3.04 -7.32
C TYR A 51 5.36 -2.53 -8.20
N SER A 52 5.79 -1.27 -7.97
CA SER A 52 6.91 -0.68 -8.68
C SER A 52 7.97 -0.09 -7.76
N ASP A 53 9.22 -0.11 -8.23
CA ASP A 53 10.35 0.56 -7.58
C ASP A 53 10.30 2.09 -7.70
N ALA A 54 9.57 2.61 -8.70
CA ALA A 54 9.42 4.04 -8.96
C ALA A 54 8.09 4.61 -8.40
N ASP A 55 7.44 3.91 -7.47
CA ASP A 55 6.28 4.42 -6.77
C ASP A 55 6.71 5.43 -5.69
N GLU A 56 6.57 6.72 -5.99
CA GLU A 56 6.93 7.81 -5.07
C GLU A 56 5.99 7.94 -3.86
N LEU A 57 4.80 7.30 -3.89
CA LEU A 57 3.82 7.39 -2.82
C LEU A 57 3.92 6.22 -1.84
N THR A 58 4.43 5.07 -2.29
CA THR A 58 4.53 3.86 -1.49
C THR A 58 5.94 3.27 -1.61
N ASP A 59 6.73 3.36 -0.53
CA ASP A 59 8.06 2.77 -0.48
C ASP A 59 7.99 1.23 -0.70
N PRO A 60 8.64 0.68 -1.74
CA PRO A 60 8.64 -0.74 -2.03
C PRO A 60 9.50 -1.58 -1.06
N GLY A 61 10.34 -0.95 -0.23
CA GLY A 61 11.26 -1.62 0.69
C GLY A 61 10.55 -2.54 1.67
N PRO A 62 9.67 -2.02 2.55
CA PRO A 62 8.92 -2.83 3.50
C PRO A 62 8.07 -3.94 2.86
N LEU A 63 7.52 -3.69 1.67
CA LEU A 63 6.78 -4.72 0.91
C LEU A 63 7.72 -5.84 0.46
N SER A 64 8.89 -5.50 -0.06
CA SER A 64 9.89 -6.48 -0.50
C SER A 64 10.41 -7.32 0.66
N GLU A 65 10.60 -6.71 1.84
CA GLU A 65 10.95 -7.42 3.07
C GLU A 65 9.84 -8.38 3.53
N LEU A 66 8.57 -7.94 3.47
CA LEU A 66 7.42 -8.79 3.77
C LEU A 66 7.37 -10.00 2.83
N ILE A 67 7.52 -9.79 1.53
CA ILE A 67 7.51 -10.88 0.53
C ILE A 67 8.65 -11.86 0.77
N ALA A 68 9.87 -11.36 1.03
CA ALA A 68 11.03 -12.20 1.32
C ALA A 68 10.86 -13.01 2.62
N ALA A 69 10.34 -12.37 3.68
CA ALA A 69 10.00 -13.05 4.92
C ALA A 69 8.94 -14.13 4.68
N ARG A 70 7.93 -13.86 3.84
CA ARG A 70 6.88 -14.83 3.51
C ARG A 70 7.39 -16.02 2.70
N LYS A 71 8.20 -15.76 1.68
CA LYS A 71 8.86 -16.79 0.86
C LYS A 71 9.81 -17.67 1.67
N SER A 72 10.45 -17.14 2.72
CA SER A 72 11.43 -17.88 3.53
C SER A 72 10.83 -18.73 4.65
N THR A 73 9.65 -18.38 5.20
CA THR A 73 9.20 -18.96 6.47
C THR A 73 8.38 -20.25 6.40
N GLU A 74 7.72 -20.63 5.30
CA GLU A 74 7.03 -21.95 5.24
C GLU A 74 6.46 -22.34 3.86
N SER A 75 6.89 -21.70 2.76
CA SER A 75 6.56 -22.10 1.38
C SER A 75 6.99 -23.54 1.04
N SER A 76 7.81 -24.15 1.90
CA SER A 76 8.37 -25.49 1.76
C SER A 76 7.61 -26.57 2.52
N ARG A 77 6.52 -26.26 3.24
CA ARG A 77 5.78 -27.27 4.01
C ARG A 77 4.35 -27.59 3.59
N GLU A 78 3.65 -26.73 2.84
CA GLU A 78 2.48 -27.07 2.00
C GLU A 78 1.72 -25.78 1.62
N GLY A 79 1.80 -25.36 0.35
CA GLY A 79 0.65 -24.74 -0.32
C GLY A 79 0.42 -23.24 -0.19
N CYS A 80 1.44 -22.41 0.07
CA CYS A 80 1.34 -20.95 -0.06
C CYS A 80 2.12 -20.48 -1.31
N ASP A 81 1.39 -20.25 -2.41
CA ASP A 81 1.95 -19.83 -3.70
C ASP A 81 2.05 -18.31 -3.77
N ILE A 82 3.26 -17.77 -3.71
CA ILE A 82 3.53 -16.34 -3.73
C ILE A 82 4.05 -15.95 -5.11
N ALA A 83 3.24 -15.20 -5.85
CA ALA A 83 3.62 -14.56 -7.10
C ALA A 83 3.92 -13.08 -6.89
N GLU A 84 4.89 -12.54 -7.62
CA GLU A 84 5.19 -11.11 -7.62
C GLU A 84 5.47 -10.61 -9.04
N VAL A 85 4.96 -9.41 -9.35
CA VAL A 85 5.36 -8.61 -10.51
C VAL A 85 5.88 -7.29 -9.99
N ARG A 86 7.13 -6.98 -10.36
CA ARG A 86 7.87 -5.82 -9.88
C ARG A 86 8.34 -4.98 -11.07
N TRP A 87 7.66 -3.87 -11.31
CA TRP A 87 8.04 -2.92 -12.35
C TRP A 87 9.17 -2.00 -11.89
N LYS A 88 10.14 -1.74 -12.77
CA LYS A 88 11.27 -0.87 -12.43
C LYS A 88 10.92 0.61 -12.48
N ASP A 89 10.10 1.01 -13.45
CA ASP A 89 9.85 2.42 -13.75
C ASP A 89 8.36 2.67 -14.06
N SER A 90 7.49 2.43 -13.06
CA SER A 90 6.08 2.77 -13.12
C SER A 90 5.72 3.65 -11.92
N ARG A 91 5.13 4.81 -12.19
CA ARG A 91 4.55 5.66 -11.15
C ARG A 91 3.38 4.97 -10.45
N HIS A 92 2.97 5.52 -9.30
CA HIS A 92 1.82 5.04 -8.53
C HIS A 92 0.58 4.87 -9.43
N CYS A 93 0.04 3.65 -9.46
CA CYS A 93 -1.08 3.22 -10.31
C CYS A 93 -0.90 3.34 -11.83
N ALA A 94 0.24 3.80 -12.35
CA ALA A 94 0.46 3.96 -13.79
C ALA A 94 0.51 2.62 -14.53
N HIS A 95 1.02 1.56 -13.88
CA HIS A 95 1.03 0.17 -14.39
C HIS A 95 -0.37 -0.39 -14.71
N LEU A 96 -1.46 0.22 -14.23
CA LEU A 96 -2.83 -0.14 -14.64
C LEU A 96 -3.12 0.24 -16.10
N VAL A 97 -2.37 1.18 -16.65
CA VAL A 97 -2.53 1.71 -18.02
C VAL A 97 -1.31 1.34 -18.86
N ASP A 98 -0.12 1.70 -18.38
CA ASP A 98 1.12 1.58 -19.14
C ASP A 98 1.57 0.12 -19.27
N GLU A 99 1.36 -0.67 -18.22
CA GLU A 99 1.71 -2.10 -18.13
C GLU A 99 0.44 -2.99 -18.08
N ARG A 100 -0.65 -2.48 -18.65
CA ARG A 100 -2.00 -3.05 -18.51
C ARG A 100 -2.07 -4.53 -18.87
N ASP A 101 -1.44 -4.94 -19.96
CA ASP A 101 -1.54 -6.32 -20.43
C ASP A 101 -0.80 -7.28 -19.49
N GLU A 102 0.40 -6.92 -19.03
CA GLU A 102 1.15 -7.69 -18.02
C GLU A 102 0.39 -7.74 -16.68
N TYR A 103 -0.16 -6.60 -16.25
CA TYR A 103 -0.98 -6.51 -15.04
C TYR A 103 -2.18 -7.45 -15.09
N LEU A 104 -2.92 -7.43 -16.20
CA LEU A 104 -4.10 -8.28 -16.40
C LEU A 104 -3.74 -9.75 -16.51
N ASP A 105 -2.63 -10.09 -17.17
CA ASP A 105 -2.18 -11.47 -17.32
C ASP A 105 -1.72 -12.06 -15.99
N ALA A 106 -1.01 -11.29 -15.16
CA ALA A 106 -0.65 -11.69 -13.81
C ALA A 106 -1.89 -11.95 -12.93
N LEU A 107 -2.88 -11.05 -12.98
CA LEU A 107 -4.15 -11.24 -12.26
C LEU A 107 -4.93 -12.46 -12.74
N ARG A 108 -5.03 -12.65 -14.06
CA ARG A 108 -5.72 -13.82 -14.64
C ARG A 108 -5.03 -15.12 -14.25
N GLY A 109 -3.70 -15.17 -14.32
CA GLY A 109 -2.93 -16.34 -13.92
C GLY A 109 -3.04 -16.67 -12.44
N PHE A 110 -3.32 -15.68 -11.60
CA PHE A 110 -3.48 -15.86 -10.16
C PHE A 110 -4.89 -16.32 -9.74
N ILE A 111 -5.93 -15.78 -10.39
CA ILE A 111 -7.34 -16.06 -10.04
C ILE A 111 -7.80 -17.43 -10.55
N VAL A 112 -7.27 -17.88 -11.69
CA VAL A 112 -7.58 -19.19 -12.30
C VAL A 112 -6.86 -20.32 -11.57
#